data_AF-A0AAN6M711-F1
#
_entry.id   AF-A0AAN6M711-F1
#
_cell.length_a   1.000
_cell.length_b   1.000
_cell.length_c   1.000
_cell.angle_alpha   90.00
_cell.angle_beta   90.00
_cell.angle_gamma   90.00
#
_symmetry.space_group_name_H-M   'P 1'
#
loop_
_entity.id
_entity.type
_entity.pdbx_description
1 polymer ?
#
loop_
_entity_poly.entity_id
_entity_poly.type
_entity_poly.pdbx_seq_one_letter_code
_entity_poly.pdbx_strand_id
1 'polypeptide(L)'
;PFLGLIALFLLAGGLLLQWFLVLSGGINSAPENRFYFLQASTGGIANARDPARWTFWAICGVDANSGHNANCGSPVPALPFDPPRNFGTQDNVPESFIGTHRYYYMSRFMFAFYLIAFFFAHIALLTGLLALFSRLGGYLSALTTVVALFFQAIAAALMTAWVVQGRNAWRRAGFESKRPIYKSTPPSFSA
;
A
#
# COMPACT_ATOMS: atom_id res chain seq x y z
N PRO A 1 -23.06 21.49 -14.65
CA PRO A 1 -23.33 20.05 -14.87
C PRO A 1 -22.09 19.26 -15.31
N PHE A 2 -21.34 19.72 -16.31
CA PHE A 2 -20.14 19.02 -16.83
C PHE A 2 -19.03 18.81 -15.79
N LEU A 3 -18.68 19.84 -15.02
CA LEU A 3 -17.68 19.75 -13.94
C LEU A 3 -18.07 18.73 -12.85
N GLY A 4 -19.36 18.60 -12.54
CA GLY A 4 -19.86 17.62 -11.57
C GLY A 4 -19.70 16.18 -12.06
N LEU A 5 -19.96 15.94 -13.35
CA LEU A 5 -19.72 14.62 -13.97
C LEU A 5 -18.24 14.25 -13.98
N ILE A 6 -17.36 15.20 -14.31
CA ILE A 6 -15.90 14.97 -14.24
C ILE A 6 -15.47 14.64 -12.81
N ALA A 7 -15.94 15.41 -11.82
CA ALA A 7 -15.62 15.18 -10.42
C ALA A 7 -16.08 13.78 -9.96
N LEU A 8 -17.30 13.37 -10.35
CA LEU A 8 -17.80 12.02 -10.06
C LEU A 8 -16.99 10.92 -10.73
N PHE A 9 -16.59 11.13 -11.99
CA PHE A 9 -15.75 10.18 -12.72
C PHE A 9 -14.37 10.02 -12.04
N LEU A 10 -13.74 11.13 -11.65
CA LEU A 10 -12.46 11.11 -10.93
C LEU A 10 -12.59 10.46 -9.55
N LEU A 11 -13.68 10.73 -8.83
CA LEU A 11 -13.96 10.12 -7.52
C LEU A 11 -14.16 8.60 -7.67
N ALA A 12 -14.96 8.16 -8.65
CA ALA A 12 -15.19 6.75 -8.94
C ALA A 12 -13.89 6.04 -9.37
N GLY A 13 -13.09 6.67 -10.22
CA GLY A 13 -11.78 6.15 -10.62
C GLY A 13 -10.81 6.03 -9.44
N GLY A 14 -10.76 7.04 -8.58
CA GLY A 14 -9.95 7.02 -7.35
C GLY A 14 -10.39 5.91 -6.39
N LEU A 15 -11.69 5.74 -6.18
CA LEU A 15 -12.27 4.66 -5.38
C LEU A 15 -11.93 3.28 -5.92
N LEU A 16 -11.97 3.09 -7.24
CA LEU A 16 -11.60 1.83 -7.89
C LEU A 16 -10.12 1.51 -7.65
N LEU A 17 -9.22 2.49 -7.76
CA LEU A 17 -7.82 2.31 -7.40
C LEU A 17 -7.64 1.98 -5.91
N GLN A 18 -8.47 2.59 -5.04
CA GLN A 18 -8.43 2.25 -3.62
C GLN A 18 -8.86 0.80 -3.36
N TRP A 19 -9.88 0.31 -4.08
CA TRP A 19 -10.29 -1.09 -4.01
C TRP A 19 -9.15 -2.04 -4.36
N PHE A 20 -8.38 -1.78 -5.42
CA PHE A 20 -7.23 -2.62 -5.78
C PHE A 20 -6.15 -2.63 -4.69
N LEU A 21 -5.92 -1.50 -4.01
CA LEU A 21 -5.00 -1.43 -2.88
C LEU A 21 -5.52 -2.26 -1.70
N VAL A 22 -6.79 -2.09 -1.32
CA VAL A 22 -7.39 -2.84 -0.21
C VAL A 22 -7.37 -4.31 -0.52
N LEU A 23 -7.74 -4.78 -1.72
CA LEU A 23 -7.78 -6.22 -1.99
C LEU A 23 -6.41 -6.88 -2.13
N SER A 24 -5.32 -6.08 -2.22
CA SER A 24 -3.96 -6.60 -2.38
C SER A 24 -3.53 -7.48 -1.19
N GLY A 25 -3.08 -8.69 -1.49
CA GLY A 25 -2.64 -9.68 -0.49
C GLY A 25 -3.75 -10.47 0.20
N GLY A 26 -5.02 -10.12 -0.04
CA GLY A 26 -6.15 -10.97 0.33
C GLY A 26 -6.59 -11.89 -0.82
N ILE A 27 -6.40 -11.42 -2.06
CA ILE A 27 -6.77 -12.14 -3.29
C ILE A 27 -5.50 -12.48 -4.08
N ASN A 28 -5.38 -13.75 -4.49
CA ASN A 28 -4.23 -14.28 -5.23
C ASN A 28 -4.44 -14.35 -6.76
N SER A 29 -5.60 -13.91 -7.26
CA SER A 29 -5.89 -13.80 -8.70
C SER A 29 -5.51 -12.43 -9.26
N ALA A 30 -5.47 -12.32 -10.59
CA ALA A 30 -5.31 -11.04 -11.26
C ALA A 30 -6.62 -10.22 -11.20
N PRO A 31 -6.55 -8.88 -11.10
CA PRO A 31 -5.33 -8.04 -11.12
C PRO A 31 -4.63 -7.82 -9.76
N GLU A 32 -5.20 -8.26 -8.65
CA GLU A 32 -4.75 -7.95 -7.28
C GLU A 32 -3.37 -8.52 -6.95
N ASN A 33 -3.02 -9.66 -7.55
CA ASN A 33 -1.72 -10.30 -7.42
C ASN A 33 -0.54 -9.48 -8.00
N ARG A 34 -0.80 -8.32 -8.60
CA ARG A 34 0.24 -7.40 -9.11
C ARG A 34 0.55 -6.25 -8.16
N PHE A 35 -0.31 -5.97 -7.20
CA PHE A 35 -0.19 -4.82 -6.32
C PHE A 35 0.60 -5.16 -5.06
N TYR A 36 1.60 -4.33 -4.75
CA TYR A 36 2.40 -4.40 -3.53
C TYR A 36 2.97 -3.02 -3.23
N PHE A 37 3.42 -2.75 -2.01
CA PHE A 37 4.00 -1.46 -1.63
C PHE A 37 5.52 -1.44 -1.76
N LEU A 38 6.16 -2.50 -1.27
CA LEU A 38 7.60 -2.65 -1.22
C LEU A 38 7.97 -4.09 -1.56
N GLN A 39 9.03 -4.27 -2.34
CA GLN A 39 9.71 -5.54 -2.53
C GLN A 39 11.14 -5.42 -1.98
N ALA A 40 11.59 -6.39 -1.22
CA ALA A 40 13.00 -6.53 -0.82
C ALA A 40 13.45 -7.97 -1.00
N SER A 41 14.69 -8.18 -1.44
CA SER A 41 15.34 -9.49 -1.30
C SER A 41 15.61 -9.71 0.18
N THR A 42 15.31 -10.90 0.64
CA THR A 42 15.49 -11.32 2.04
C THR A 42 16.24 -12.64 2.12
N GLY A 43 17.08 -12.91 1.12
CA GLY A 43 17.94 -14.08 1.09
C GLY A 43 18.82 -14.13 2.34
N GLY A 44 18.85 -15.27 3.03
CA GLY A 44 19.60 -15.44 4.28
C GLY A 44 18.87 -15.04 5.57
N ILE A 45 17.62 -14.55 5.49
CA ILE A 45 16.78 -14.31 6.69
C ILE A 45 15.87 -15.52 6.90
N ALA A 46 15.96 -16.15 8.08
CA ALA A 46 15.10 -17.28 8.43
C ALA A 46 13.61 -16.86 8.42
N ASN A 47 12.73 -17.75 7.93
CA ASN A 47 11.28 -17.54 7.83
C ASN A 47 10.82 -16.38 6.92
N ALA A 48 11.73 -15.74 6.19
CA ALA A 48 11.41 -14.75 5.16
C ALA A 48 11.17 -15.43 3.81
N ARG A 49 10.29 -14.84 2.98
CA ARG A 49 10.09 -15.26 1.59
C ARG A 49 11.05 -14.45 0.74
N ASP A 50 11.87 -15.06 -0.10
CA ASP A 50 12.80 -14.31 -0.95
C ASP A 50 12.34 -14.31 -2.42
N PRO A 51 12.04 -13.15 -3.03
CA PRO A 51 11.96 -11.81 -2.42
C PRO A 51 10.62 -11.59 -1.70
N ALA A 52 10.65 -10.80 -0.61
CA ALA A 52 9.47 -10.46 0.18
C ALA A 52 8.76 -9.22 -0.38
N ARG A 53 7.45 -9.31 -0.56
CA ARG A 53 6.55 -8.22 -0.97
C ARG A 53 5.54 -7.91 0.11
N TRP A 54 5.52 -6.67 0.56
CA TRP A 54 4.51 -6.19 1.50
C TRP A 54 3.29 -5.67 0.73
N THR A 55 2.14 -6.26 1.01
CA THR A 55 0.83 -5.85 0.48
C THR A 55 -0.04 -5.28 1.61
N PHE A 56 -1.31 -4.98 1.35
CA PHE A 56 -2.20 -4.38 2.35
C PHE A 56 -2.56 -5.34 3.50
N TRP A 57 -2.73 -6.63 3.21
CA TRP A 57 -3.07 -7.63 4.23
C TRP A 57 -1.98 -8.67 4.51
N ALA A 58 -1.08 -8.94 3.56
CA ALA A 58 -0.15 -10.06 3.69
C ALA A 58 1.27 -9.72 3.21
N ILE A 59 2.21 -10.59 3.58
CA ILE A 59 3.54 -10.64 2.99
C ILE A 59 3.55 -11.78 2.00
N CYS A 60 3.89 -11.47 0.76
CA CYS A 60 3.93 -12.43 -0.34
C CYS A 60 5.36 -12.62 -0.85
N GLY A 61 5.63 -13.80 -1.39
CA GLY A 61 6.78 -14.01 -2.27
C GLY A 61 6.46 -13.57 -3.71
N VAL A 62 7.34 -13.96 -4.62
CA VAL A 62 7.19 -13.69 -6.06
C VAL A 62 7.23 -15.00 -6.83
N ASP A 63 6.25 -15.19 -7.71
CA ASP A 63 6.24 -16.30 -8.64
C ASP A 63 7.32 -16.13 -9.71
N ALA A 64 8.15 -17.15 -9.93
CA ALA A 64 9.30 -17.09 -10.84
C ALA A 64 8.88 -16.98 -12.31
N ASN A 65 7.71 -17.50 -12.68
CA ASN A 65 7.25 -17.54 -14.07
C ASN A 65 6.53 -16.26 -14.50
N SER A 66 5.67 -15.73 -13.62
CA SER A 66 4.80 -14.58 -13.89
C SER A 66 5.28 -13.27 -13.27
N GLY A 67 6.18 -13.33 -12.28
CA GLY A 67 6.62 -12.16 -11.52
C GLY A 67 5.53 -11.58 -10.61
N HIS A 68 4.41 -12.26 -10.44
CA HIS A 68 3.27 -11.85 -9.62
C HIS A 68 3.45 -12.28 -8.16
N ASN A 69 2.62 -11.72 -7.27
CA ASN A 69 2.59 -12.11 -5.86
C ASN A 69 2.15 -13.58 -5.75
N ALA A 70 2.94 -14.38 -5.04
CA ALA A 70 2.64 -15.78 -4.76
C ALA A 70 3.11 -16.15 -3.35
N ASN A 71 2.73 -17.33 -2.86
CA ASN A 71 3.12 -17.82 -1.53
C ASN A 71 2.85 -16.80 -0.40
N CYS A 72 1.69 -16.13 -0.47
CA CYS A 72 1.26 -15.16 0.52
C CYS A 72 1.00 -15.82 1.87
N GLY A 73 1.45 -15.17 2.95
CA GLY A 73 1.07 -15.55 4.31
C GLY A 73 -0.42 -15.30 4.59
N SER A 74 -0.87 -15.64 5.80
CA SER A 74 -2.23 -15.34 6.22
C SER A 74 -2.50 -13.82 6.17
N PRO A 75 -3.66 -13.38 5.66
CA PRO A 75 -4.11 -12.00 5.77
C PRO A 75 -4.19 -11.58 7.24
N VAL A 76 -3.59 -10.44 7.58
CA VAL A 76 -3.60 -9.86 8.93
C VAL A 76 -4.14 -8.44 8.85
N PRO A 77 -5.14 -8.06 9.66
CA PRO A 77 -5.62 -6.70 9.69
C PRO A 77 -4.55 -5.74 10.21
N ALA A 78 -4.39 -4.62 9.52
CA ALA A 78 -3.35 -3.63 9.82
C ALA A 78 -1.95 -4.25 9.90
N LEU A 79 -1.57 -5.05 8.88
CA LEU A 79 -0.26 -5.67 8.77
C LEU A 79 0.83 -4.60 8.97
N PRO A 80 1.60 -4.65 10.08
CA PRO A 80 2.65 -3.69 10.30
C PRO A 80 3.84 -3.97 9.38
N PHE A 81 4.49 -2.90 8.93
CA PHE A 81 5.82 -2.99 8.37
C PHE A 81 6.83 -3.05 9.50
N ASP A 82 7.19 -4.26 9.91
CA ASP A 82 8.13 -4.52 11.00
C ASP A 82 8.90 -5.83 10.72
N PRO A 83 10.00 -5.80 9.95
CA PRO A 83 10.68 -7.01 9.49
C PRO A 83 11.06 -8.01 10.60
N PRO A 84 11.61 -7.59 11.77
CA PRO A 84 11.88 -8.51 12.87
C PRO A 84 10.65 -9.29 13.35
N ARG A 85 9.51 -8.59 13.52
CA ARG A 85 8.26 -9.22 13.96
C ARG A 85 7.61 -10.06 12.86
N ASN A 86 7.76 -9.63 11.61
CA ASN A 86 7.15 -10.27 10.46
C ASN A 86 7.83 -11.61 10.12
N PHE A 87 9.14 -11.73 10.38
CA PHE A 87 9.90 -12.96 10.16
C PHE A 87 10.12 -13.77 11.46
N GLY A 88 9.90 -13.16 12.63
CA GLY A 88 10.12 -13.83 13.91
C GLY A 88 11.60 -14.09 14.21
N THR A 89 12.51 -13.32 13.61
CA THR A 89 13.95 -13.38 13.82
C THR A 89 14.54 -11.97 13.75
N GLN A 90 15.66 -11.76 14.45
CA GLN A 90 16.49 -10.56 14.31
C GLN A 90 17.78 -10.86 13.53
N ASP A 91 18.03 -12.13 13.21
CA ASP A 91 19.24 -12.57 12.53
C ASP A 91 19.18 -12.18 11.05
N ASN A 92 20.25 -11.54 10.56
CA ASN A 92 20.37 -11.02 9.19
C ASN A 92 19.31 -9.98 8.79
N VAL A 93 18.49 -9.50 9.72
CA VAL A 93 17.59 -8.36 9.50
C VAL A 93 18.39 -7.07 9.65
N PRO A 94 18.20 -6.06 8.78
CA PRO A 94 18.92 -4.79 8.90
C PRO A 94 18.72 -4.14 10.28
N GLU A 95 19.82 -3.78 10.94
CA GLU A 95 19.83 -3.21 12.30
C GLU A 95 18.93 -1.97 12.44
N SER A 96 18.76 -1.21 11.35
CA SER A 96 17.84 -0.06 11.32
C SER A 96 16.36 -0.39 11.58
N PHE A 97 15.97 -1.67 11.54
CA PHE A 97 14.64 -2.16 11.90
C PHE A 97 14.58 -2.74 13.32
N ILE A 98 15.72 -3.02 13.95
CA ILE A 98 15.80 -3.63 15.27
C ILE A 98 15.69 -2.52 16.34
N GLY A 99 14.90 -2.77 17.39
CA GLY A 99 14.75 -1.83 18.51
C GLY A 99 13.98 -0.53 18.20
N THR A 100 13.34 -0.43 17.03
CA THR A 100 12.51 0.74 16.66
C THR A 100 11.06 0.36 16.44
N HIS A 101 10.14 1.19 16.93
CA HIS A 101 8.70 1.05 16.66
C HIS A 101 8.20 2.02 15.57
N ARG A 102 9.10 2.79 14.95
CA ARG A 102 8.73 3.83 13.98
C ARG A 102 7.96 3.26 12.79
N TYR A 103 8.49 2.20 12.19
CA TYR A 103 7.89 1.55 11.02
C TYR A 103 6.55 0.87 11.35
N TYR A 104 6.46 0.28 12.54
CA TYR A 104 5.25 -0.33 13.08
C TYR A 104 4.11 0.69 13.19
N TYR A 105 4.37 1.85 13.82
CA TYR A 105 3.33 2.88 13.97
C TYR A 105 2.96 3.51 12.64
N MET A 106 3.93 3.90 11.80
CA MET A 106 3.66 4.58 10.53
C MET A 106 2.76 3.74 9.60
N SER A 107 3.02 2.44 9.50
CA SER A 107 2.22 1.52 8.66
C SER A 107 0.81 1.28 9.22
N ARG A 108 0.66 1.11 10.55
CA ARG A 108 -0.66 0.92 11.17
C ARG A 108 -1.55 2.17 11.15
N PHE A 109 -0.97 3.34 11.39
CA PHE A 109 -1.71 4.60 11.28
C PHE A 109 -2.12 4.88 9.83
N MET A 110 -1.25 4.59 8.87
CA MET A 110 -1.59 4.66 7.45
C MET A 110 -2.81 3.79 7.12
N PHE A 111 -2.85 2.54 7.60
CA PHE A 111 -3.98 1.65 7.42
C PHE A 111 -5.29 2.22 7.98
N ALA A 112 -5.27 2.76 9.21
CA ALA A 112 -6.46 3.33 9.84
C ALA A 112 -6.99 4.55 9.07
N PHE A 113 -6.12 5.50 8.73
CA PHE A 113 -6.52 6.70 7.97
C PHE A 113 -7.01 6.35 6.56
N TYR A 114 -6.44 5.32 5.96
CA TYR A 114 -6.89 4.83 4.66
C TYR A 114 -8.32 4.30 4.72
N LEU A 115 -8.68 3.51 5.74
CA LEU A 115 -10.06 3.02 5.90
C LEU A 115 -11.07 4.14 6.16
N ILE A 116 -10.68 5.16 6.95
CA ILE A 116 -11.51 6.34 7.18
C ILE A 116 -11.75 7.09 5.85
N ALA A 117 -10.68 7.34 5.10
CA ALA A 117 -10.77 7.99 3.78
C ALA A 117 -11.66 7.20 2.82
N PHE A 118 -11.49 5.88 2.79
CA PHE A 118 -12.26 4.97 1.96
C PHE A 118 -13.76 5.01 2.29
N PHE A 119 -14.12 4.99 3.57
CA PHE A 119 -15.52 5.08 4.01
C PHE A 119 -16.16 6.41 3.57
N PHE A 120 -15.51 7.54 3.84
CA PHE A 120 -16.03 8.84 3.43
C PHE A 120 -16.08 9.02 1.92
N ALA A 121 -15.14 8.42 1.17
CA ALA A 121 -15.17 8.42 -0.29
C ALA A 121 -16.39 7.66 -0.86
N HIS A 122 -16.80 6.53 -0.24
CA HIS A 122 -18.03 5.84 -0.64
C HIS A 122 -19.27 6.69 -0.39
N ILE A 123 -19.36 7.33 0.78
CA ILE A 123 -20.46 8.25 1.09
C ILE A 123 -20.46 9.41 0.09
N ALA A 124 -19.30 9.98 -0.22
CA ALA A 124 -19.15 11.06 -1.19
C ALA A 124 -19.64 10.67 -2.58
N LEU A 125 -19.38 9.44 -3.01
CA LEU A 125 -19.86 8.92 -4.29
C LEU A 125 -21.38 8.76 -4.30
N LEU A 126 -21.95 8.11 -3.28
CA LEU A 126 -23.40 7.90 -3.18
C LEU A 126 -24.17 9.22 -3.11
N THR A 127 -23.72 10.14 -2.25
CA THR A 127 -24.30 11.48 -2.13
C THR A 127 -24.07 12.33 -3.37
N GLY A 128 -22.95 12.13 -4.08
CA GLY A 128 -22.63 12.80 -5.33
C GLY A 128 -23.53 12.35 -6.49
N LEU A 129 -23.94 11.08 -6.53
CA LEU A 129 -24.95 10.60 -7.48
C LEU A 129 -26.32 11.23 -7.19
N LEU A 130 -26.69 11.35 -5.90
CA LEU A 130 -27.92 12.05 -5.48
C LEU A 130 -27.86 13.57 -5.79
N ALA A 131 -26.66 14.16 -5.82
CA ALA A 131 -26.46 15.57 -6.15
C ALA A 131 -26.88 15.92 -7.59
N LEU A 132 -26.96 14.94 -8.49
CA LEU A 132 -27.47 15.14 -9.85
C LEU A 132 -28.95 15.55 -9.86
N PHE A 133 -29.69 15.19 -8.82
CA PHE A 133 -31.12 15.46 -8.69
C PHE A 133 -31.46 16.41 -7.52
N SER A 134 -30.50 16.74 -6.64
CA SER A 134 -30.73 17.54 -5.43
C SER A 134 -29.57 18.47 -5.08
N ARG A 135 -29.87 19.75 -4.82
CA ARG A 135 -28.88 20.75 -4.38
C ARG A 135 -28.26 20.43 -3.02
N LEU A 136 -29.03 19.82 -2.11
CA LEU A 136 -28.54 19.43 -0.78
C LEU A 136 -27.50 18.30 -0.89
N GLY A 137 -27.70 17.36 -1.83
CA GLY A 137 -26.74 16.30 -2.11
C GLY A 137 -25.38 16.83 -2.56
N GLY A 138 -25.36 17.94 -3.31
CA GLY A 138 -24.12 18.59 -3.75
C GLY A 138 -23.26 19.12 -2.60
N TYR A 139 -23.87 19.81 -1.63
CA TYR A 139 -23.15 20.31 -0.46
C TYR A 139 -22.61 19.20 0.43
N LEU A 140 -23.43 18.16 0.67
CA LEU A 140 -23.01 17.00 1.47
C LEU A 140 -21.88 16.24 0.80
N SER A 141 -22.00 15.97 -0.51
CA SER A 141 -20.97 15.28 -1.30
C SER A 141 -19.65 16.05 -1.29
N ALA A 142 -19.67 17.37 -1.47
CA ALA A 142 -18.48 18.20 -1.39
C ALA A 142 -17.80 18.12 -0.01
N LEU A 143 -18.58 18.26 1.08
CA LEU A 143 -18.06 18.16 2.44
C LEU A 143 -17.40 16.79 2.71
N THR A 144 -18.10 15.70 2.37
CA THR A 144 -17.57 14.34 2.56
C THR A 144 -16.34 14.07 1.69
N THR A 145 -16.27 14.66 0.49
CA THR A 145 -15.10 14.54 -0.40
C THR A 145 -13.88 15.24 0.20
N VAL A 146 -14.04 16.42 0.79
CA VAL A 146 -12.94 17.15 1.45
C VAL A 146 -12.42 16.35 2.65
N VAL A 147 -13.30 15.79 3.47
CA VAL A 147 -12.92 14.93 4.59
C VAL A 147 -12.17 13.68 4.09
N ALA A 148 -12.68 13.02 3.05
CA ALA A 148 -12.02 11.88 2.44
C ALA A 148 -10.62 12.23 1.91
N LEU A 149 -10.48 13.36 1.20
CA LEU A 149 -9.21 13.84 0.67
C LEU A 149 -8.19 14.14 1.78
N PHE A 150 -8.62 14.76 2.87
CA PHE A 150 -7.76 15.05 4.01
C PHE A 150 -7.13 13.78 4.59
N PHE A 151 -7.94 12.77 4.90
CA PHE A 151 -7.44 11.49 5.41
C PHE A 151 -6.64 10.71 4.37
N GLN A 152 -7.05 10.76 3.10
CA GLN A 152 -6.32 10.11 2.01
C GLN A 152 -4.92 10.71 1.81
N ALA A 153 -4.78 12.04 1.95
CA ALA A 153 -3.49 12.73 1.86
C ALA A 153 -2.55 12.30 2.99
N ILE A 154 -3.07 12.20 4.23
CA ILE A 154 -2.29 11.70 5.38
C ILE A 154 -1.87 10.24 5.14
N ALA A 155 -2.78 9.38 4.69
CA ALA A 155 -2.49 7.98 4.39
C ALA A 155 -1.41 7.86 3.30
N ALA A 156 -1.50 8.66 2.22
CA ALA A 156 -0.52 8.68 1.14
C ALA A 156 0.86 9.18 1.59
N ALA A 157 0.90 10.21 2.45
CA ALA A 157 2.14 10.74 3.02
C ALA A 157 2.82 9.69 3.92
N LEU A 158 2.07 9.06 4.83
CA LEU A 158 2.59 8.00 5.69
C LEU A 158 3.04 6.79 4.88
N MET A 159 2.25 6.39 3.87
CA MET A 159 2.60 5.29 2.94
C MET A 159 3.93 5.55 2.27
N THR A 160 4.10 6.74 1.68
CA THR A 160 5.34 7.13 1.02
C THR A 160 6.50 7.14 2.00
N ALA A 161 6.29 7.67 3.21
CA ALA A 161 7.33 7.79 4.22
C ALA A 161 7.86 6.43 4.69
N TRP A 162 7.00 5.47 5.03
CA TRP A 162 7.48 4.14 5.47
C TRP A 162 8.05 3.33 4.31
N VAL A 163 7.47 3.41 3.10
CA VAL A 163 7.97 2.67 1.92
C VAL A 163 9.36 3.18 1.51
N VAL A 164 9.58 4.50 1.49
CA VAL A 164 10.88 5.07 1.12
C VAL A 164 11.93 4.79 2.20
N GLN A 165 11.61 5.00 3.47
CA GLN A 165 12.53 4.72 4.56
C GLN A 165 12.87 3.23 4.64
N GLY A 166 11.86 2.36 4.51
CA GLY A 166 12.04 0.90 4.47
C GLY A 166 12.93 0.46 3.31
N ARG A 167 12.67 0.93 2.08
CA ARG A 167 13.53 0.64 0.92
C ARG A 167 14.98 1.08 1.14
N ASN A 168 15.18 2.28 1.68
CA ASN A 168 16.51 2.82 1.90
C ASN A 168 17.23 2.09 3.05
N ALA A 169 16.51 1.59 4.05
CA ALA A 169 17.06 0.72 5.09
C ALA A 169 17.52 -0.63 4.52
N TRP A 170 16.69 -1.29 3.70
CA TRP A 170 17.08 -2.53 3.01
C TRP A 170 18.32 -2.35 2.13
N ARG A 171 18.35 -1.30 1.30
CA ARG A 171 19.49 -1.00 0.42
C ARG A 171 20.78 -0.68 1.16
N ARG A 172 20.70 0.03 2.28
CA ARG A 172 21.88 0.34 3.11
C ARG A 172 22.50 -0.91 3.75
N ALA A 173 21.70 -1.94 3.98
CA ALA A 173 22.17 -3.23 4.49
C ALA A 173 22.60 -4.21 3.37
N GLY A 174 22.66 -3.76 2.11
CA GLY A 174 23.13 -4.57 0.98
C GLY A 174 22.05 -5.41 0.29
N PHE A 175 20.79 -5.34 0.72
CA PHE A 175 19.68 -6.05 0.08
C PHE A 175 19.11 -5.28 -1.11
N GLU A 176 18.79 -6.00 -2.19
CA GLU A 176 18.04 -5.40 -3.30
C GLU A 176 16.62 -5.05 -2.85
N SER A 177 16.19 -3.79 -3.04
CA SER A 177 14.82 -3.39 -2.74
C SER A 177 14.26 -2.44 -3.80
N LYS A 178 13.01 -2.69 -4.23
CA LYS A 178 12.32 -1.94 -5.28
C LYS A 178 10.85 -1.67 -4.94
N ARG A 179 10.32 -0.61 -5.54
CA ARG A 179 8.88 -0.26 -5.52
C ARG A 179 8.24 -0.76 -6.83
N PRO A 180 6.90 -0.90 -6.91
CA PRO A 180 6.22 -1.39 -8.12
C PRO A 180 6.61 -0.71 -9.43
N ILE A 181 6.95 0.59 -9.37
CA ILE A 181 7.19 1.43 -10.55
C ILE A 181 8.68 1.48 -10.96
N TYR A 182 9.61 0.92 -10.18
CA TYR A 182 11.04 0.97 -10.51
C TYR A 182 11.58 -0.44 -10.79
N LYS A 183 11.61 -0.82 -12.07
CA LYS A 183 12.56 -1.85 -12.53
C LYS A 183 13.96 -1.25 -12.36
N SER A 184 14.67 -1.66 -11.32
CA SER A 184 16.12 -1.53 -11.31
C SER A 184 16.67 -2.52 -12.33
N THR A 185 16.86 -2.06 -13.56
CA THR A 185 17.92 -2.64 -14.39
C THR A 185 19.22 -2.24 -13.68
N PRO A 186 20.02 -3.18 -13.13
CA PRO A 186 21.32 -2.80 -12.61
C PRO A 186 22.14 -2.21 -13.76
N PRO A 187 22.88 -1.11 -13.59
CA PRO A 187 23.91 -0.76 -14.55
C PRO A 187 24.94 -1.89 -14.51
N SER A 188 25.04 -2.65 -15.59
CA SER A 188 26.17 -3.52 -15.88
C SER A 188 27.39 -2.62 -16.04
N PHE A 189 28.10 -2.36 -14.94
CA PHE A 189 29.48 -1.89 -15.01
C PHE A 189 30.33 -3.12 -15.28
N SER A 190 30.45 -3.47 -16.56
CA SER A 190 31.54 -4.30 -17.06
C SER A 190 32.78 -3.42 -17.15
N ALA A 191 33.85 -3.95 -16.54
CA ALA A 191 35.23 -3.48 -16.39
C ALA A 191 35.74 -2.44 -17.38
#